data_AF-A0A1I4PVY7-F1
#
_entry.id   AF-A0A1I4PVY7-F1
#
_cell.length_a   1.000
_cell.length_b   1.000
_cell.length_c   1.000
_cell.angle_alpha   90.00
_cell.angle_beta   90.00
_cell.angle_gamma   90.00
#
_symmetry.space_group_name_H-M   'P 1'
#
loop_
_entity.id
_entity.type
_entity.pdbx_description
1 polymer ?
#
loop_
_entity_poly.entity_id
_entity_poly.type
_entity_poly.pdbx_seq_one_letter_code
_entity_poly.pdbx_strand_id
1 'polypeptide(L)'
;MKVKKFKGSTMPEVMKFVRKELGSDAVILNSKVIHEGGFLGLFKKRKIEVLAAIDQTKLPRKKTKTQKHVVESKPEVESTAVSPNQEEVLKELRDMKQWMQKNATKDLTFKLPYQLVYDHLIKQEVDQEIAYELIESIQTRFNNDEVEESKVWDQLSFEVKHRIANKGTFGGEIFDKQFIHLVGPTGVGKTTTIAKLAAHCVLNKQKKVAFITTDTYRIAAIEQLKTYSKILDVPIEIAYNLEDYKKAKEKFKNYNHVFVDTAGRNFRDEKYIKELGKIVDLNHEVNTYLVLSLTTRAKDLEEIYQQFDNIPIKQLILTKKDETTTYGPVLNLCLKYKIGIAYMTNGQDVPDDIEEISIEQIAKLIVGD
;
A
#
# COMPACT_ATOMS: atom_id res chain seq x y z
N MET A 1 -21.11 23.18 29.12
CA MET A 1 -19.66 22.90 29.02
C MET A 1 -18.88 24.20 29.18
N LYS A 2 -18.18 24.41 30.30
CA LYS A 2 -17.29 25.59 30.48
C LYS A 2 -15.91 25.21 29.93
N VAL A 3 -15.46 25.89 28.87
CA VAL A 3 -14.14 25.67 28.24
C VAL A 3 -13.22 26.84 28.56
N LYS A 4 -11.97 26.57 28.97
CA LYS A 4 -10.95 27.60 29.28
C LYS A 4 -9.58 27.25 28.71
N LYS A 5 -8.78 28.28 28.41
CA LYS A 5 -7.40 28.19 27.91
C LYS A 5 -6.40 28.49 29.03
N PHE A 6 -5.35 27.70 29.10
CA PHE A 6 -4.27 27.82 30.06
C PHE A 6 -2.92 27.85 29.34
N LYS A 7 -1.96 28.65 29.83
CA LYS A 7 -0.61 28.76 29.26
C LYS A 7 0.44 28.58 30.35
N GLY A 8 1.57 27.96 30.01
CA GLY A 8 2.67 27.73 30.95
C GLY A 8 3.96 27.31 30.24
N SER A 9 5.06 27.26 30.98
CA SER A 9 6.37 26.89 30.44
C SER A 9 6.50 25.38 30.19
N THR A 10 5.78 24.57 30.97
CA THR A 10 5.79 23.10 30.89
C THR A 10 4.39 22.52 31.08
N MET A 11 4.15 21.30 30.58
CA MET A 11 2.86 20.63 30.70
C MET A 11 2.43 20.42 32.18
N PRO A 12 3.32 20.00 33.10
CA PRO A 12 2.97 19.87 34.52
C PRO A 12 2.50 21.18 35.17
N GLU A 13 3.11 22.30 34.80
CA GLU A 13 2.72 23.63 35.28
C GLU A 13 1.31 23.99 34.79
N VAL A 14 1.03 23.77 33.50
CA VAL A 14 -0.28 24.04 32.91
C VAL A 14 -1.37 23.17 33.53
N MET A 15 -1.08 21.88 33.76
CA MET A 15 -2.02 20.96 34.41
C MET A 15 -2.30 21.35 35.87
N LYS A 16 -1.36 21.98 36.58
CA LYS A 16 -1.60 22.53 37.92
C LYS A 16 -2.64 23.66 37.87
N PHE A 17 -2.58 24.53 36.87
CA PHE A 17 -3.59 25.58 36.67
C PHE A 17 -4.95 25.01 36.26
N VAL A 18 -4.97 24.05 35.33
CA VAL A 18 -6.20 23.36 34.92
C VAL A 18 -6.90 22.73 36.12
N ARG A 19 -6.18 21.98 36.97
CA ARG A 19 -6.75 21.33 38.16
C ARG A 19 -7.19 22.33 39.22
N LYS A 20 -6.43 23.41 39.41
CA LYS A 20 -6.76 24.47 40.39
C LYS A 20 -8.06 25.20 40.01
N GLU A 21 -8.31 25.39 38.72
CA GLU A 21 -9.42 26.23 38.24
C GLU A 21 -10.64 25.43 37.76
N LEU A 22 -10.43 24.24 37.19
CA LEU A 22 -11.49 23.38 36.66
C LEU A 22 -11.70 22.08 37.45
N GLY A 23 -10.92 21.84 38.50
CA GLY A 23 -11.00 20.62 39.30
C GLY A 23 -10.29 19.42 38.65
N SER A 24 -10.27 18.29 39.36
CA SER A 24 -9.61 17.05 38.91
C SER A 24 -10.26 16.42 37.68
N ASP A 25 -11.53 16.73 37.44
CA ASP A 25 -12.36 16.06 36.43
C ASP A 25 -12.37 16.80 35.08
N ALA A 26 -11.44 17.74 34.89
CA ALA A 26 -11.31 18.50 33.66
C ALA A 26 -10.77 17.63 32.51
N VAL A 27 -11.47 17.65 31.37
CA VAL A 27 -11.05 16.96 30.14
C VAL A 27 -10.24 17.93 29.28
N ILE A 28 -9.07 17.48 28.82
CA ILE A 28 -8.22 18.24 27.89
C ILE A 28 -8.73 18.04 26.47
N LEU A 29 -9.09 19.13 25.80
CA LEU A 29 -9.61 19.10 24.43
C LEU A 29 -8.50 19.24 23.39
N ASN A 30 -7.48 20.07 23.68
CA ASN A 30 -6.37 20.32 22.75
C ASN A 30 -5.15 20.87 23.51
N SER A 31 -3.94 20.58 23.02
CA SER A 31 -2.69 21.18 23.49
C SER A 31 -1.75 21.52 22.34
N LYS A 32 -1.15 22.71 22.35
CA LYS A 32 -0.15 23.12 21.35
C LYS A 32 1.03 23.87 21.99
N VAL A 33 2.18 23.81 21.33
CA VAL A 33 3.35 24.61 21.70
C VAL A 33 3.24 25.98 21.01
N ILE A 34 3.40 27.05 21.79
CA ILE A 34 3.42 28.44 21.30
C ILE A 34 4.74 29.11 21.66
N HIS A 35 5.15 30.08 20.85
CA HIS A 35 6.34 30.89 21.11
C HIS A 35 5.88 32.32 21.38
N GLU A 36 6.09 32.82 22.60
CA GLU A 36 5.52 34.10 23.06
C GLU A 36 6.62 35.01 23.62
N GLY A 37 6.65 36.27 23.16
CA GLY A 37 7.62 37.30 23.57
C GLY A 37 8.79 37.53 22.60
N GLY A 38 9.42 38.71 22.69
CA GLY A 38 10.58 39.16 21.90
C GLY A 38 10.30 40.40 21.03
N PHE A 39 11.08 41.48 21.18
CA PHE A 39 11.06 42.62 20.25
C PHE A 39 11.83 42.19 18.97
N LEU A 40 11.22 42.35 17.80
CA LEU A 40 11.79 41.93 16.50
C LEU A 40 12.13 40.43 16.33
N GLY A 41 11.49 39.53 17.09
CA GLY A 41 11.61 38.08 16.86
C GLY A 41 12.88 37.42 17.41
N LEU A 42 13.75 38.18 18.06
CA LEU A 42 14.86 37.66 18.86
C LEU A 42 14.35 37.27 20.26
N PHE A 43 14.79 36.12 20.78
CA PHE A 43 14.49 35.58 22.12
C PHE A 43 13.03 35.15 22.40
N LYS A 44 12.38 34.45 21.45
CA LYS A 44 11.05 33.86 21.69
C LYS A 44 11.12 32.70 22.70
N LYS A 45 10.35 32.77 23.79
CA LYS A 45 10.27 31.71 24.80
C LYS A 45 9.20 30.68 24.43
N ARG A 46 9.57 29.40 24.47
CA ARG A 46 8.66 28.27 24.25
C ARG A 46 7.69 28.14 25.44
N LYS A 47 6.40 28.05 25.15
CA LYS A 47 5.31 27.81 26.11
C LYS A 47 4.34 26.76 25.56
N ILE A 48 3.51 26.22 26.43
CA ILE A 48 2.45 25.26 26.10
C ILE A 48 1.11 25.92 26.40
N GLU A 49 0.18 25.87 25.44
CA GLU A 49 -1.21 26.28 25.58
C GLU A 49 -2.12 25.05 25.59
N VAL A 50 -3.00 24.95 26.59
CA VAL A 50 -3.94 23.83 26.78
C VAL A 50 -5.37 24.35 26.87
N LEU A 51 -6.28 23.73 26.14
CA LEU A 51 -7.71 23.97 26.19
C LEU A 51 -8.38 22.86 27.00
N ALA A 52 -9.08 23.20 28.08
CA ALA A 52 -9.70 22.22 28.99
C ALA A 52 -11.17 22.58 29.29
N ALA A 53 -11.99 21.57 29.59
CA ALA A 53 -13.42 21.73 29.88
C ALA A 53 -13.93 20.80 30.99
N ILE A 54 -15.01 21.20 31.69
CA ILE A 54 -15.72 20.35 32.65
C ILE A 54 -17.08 19.98 32.07
N ASP A 55 -17.40 18.69 32.13
CA ASP A 55 -18.71 18.14 31.80
C ASP A 55 -19.58 18.09 33.07
N GLN A 56 -20.64 18.89 33.12
CA GLN A 56 -21.60 18.85 34.22
C GLN A 56 -22.75 17.93 33.82
N THR A 57 -22.64 16.63 34.09
CA THR A 57 -23.77 15.76 34.47
C THR A 57 -23.32 14.34 34.77
N LYS A 58 -23.27 14.01 36.06
CA LYS A 58 -23.36 12.66 36.66
C LYS A 58 -24.03 12.89 38.03
N LEU A 59 -25.08 12.23 38.54
CA LEU A 59 -25.77 10.91 38.42
C LEU A 59 -27.08 11.03 39.29
N PRO A 60 -28.13 10.13 39.32
CA PRO A 60 -28.05 8.75 39.87
C PRO A 60 -29.12 7.70 39.39
N ARG A 61 -29.05 6.51 40.02
CA ARG A 61 -29.80 5.24 39.82
C ARG A 61 -31.31 5.26 40.15
N LYS A 62 -32.06 4.39 39.42
CA LYS A 62 -33.22 3.50 39.77
C LYS A 62 -34.65 4.05 40.03
N LYS A 63 -35.62 3.31 39.42
CA LYS A 63 -37.03 2.96 39.78
C LYS A 63 -38.21 3.88 39.38
N THR A 64 -39.02 3.34 38.45
CA THR A 64 -40.51 3.17 38.43
C THR A 64 -41.45 4.27 38.95
N LYS A 65 -42.33 4.83 38.08
CA LYS A 65 -43.81 4.63 38.02
C LYS A 65 -44.57 5.74 37.24
N THR A 66 -45.33 5.31 36.22
CA THR A 66 -46.72 5.66 35.81
C THR A 66 -47.33 7.06 36.06
N GLN A 67 -47.79 7.72 34.97
CA GLN A 67 -49.21 7.94 34.56
C GLN A 67 -49.25 8.95 33.37
N LYS A 68 -49.70 8.53 32.17
CA LYS A 68 -51.05 8.69 31.56
C LYS A 68 -51.51 10.14 31.34
N HIS A 69 -51.59 10.55 30.06
CA HIS A 69 -52.77 11.23 29.52
C HIS A 69 -53.01 10.79 28.05
N VAL A 70 -54.26 10.46 27.78
CA VAL A 70 -54.93 10.05 26.54
C VAL A 70 -55.49 11.36 25.91
N VAL A 71 -55.64 11.62 24.60
CA VAL A 71 -56.54 11.01 23.59
C VAL A 71 -56.23 11.58 22.19
N GLU A 72 -56.24 10.65 21.22
CA GLU A 72 -56.59 10.66 19.77
C GLU A 72 -56.62 11.93 18.91
N SER A 73 -56.01 11.82 17.72
CA SER A 73 -56.76 11.83 16.45
C SER A 73 -55.94 11.20 15.29
N LYS A 74 -56.59 10.31 14.53
CA LYS A 74 -56.38 10.03 13.09
C LYS A 74 -57.61 10.63 12.37
N PRO A 75 -57.64 10.85 11.03
CA PRO A 75 -56.79 10.28 9.99
C PRO A 75 -56.26 11.30 8.95
N GLU A 76 -55.25 10.93 8.16
CA GLU A 76 -55.32 11.05 6.69
C GLU A 76 -54.15 10.33 6.01
N VAL A 77 -54.49 9.68 4.90
CA VAL A 77 -53.62 8.87 4.04
C VAL A 77 -53.13 9.79 2.94
N GLU A 78 -51.82 10.02 2.87
CA GLU A 78 -51.17 10.43 1.62
C GLU A 78 -50.10 9.42 1.25
N SER A 79 -50.35 8.78 0.12
CA SER A 79 -49.50 7.87 -0.60
C SER A 79 -48.28 8.60 -1.16
N THR A 80 -47.08 8.19 -0.73
CA THR A 80 -45.91 8.18 -1.61
C THR A 80 -45.24 6.82 -1.48
N ALA A 81 -45.50 5.96 -2.46
CA ALA A 81 -44.78 4.72 -2.65
C ALA A 81 -43.35 5.07 -3.10
N VAL A 82 -42.38 4.93 -2.20
CA VAL A 82 -40.97 4.82 -2.57
C VAL A 82 -40.61 3.36 -2.40
N SER A 83 -40.54 2.64 -3.53
CA SER A 83 -39.93 1.31 -3.58
C SER A 83 -38.49 1.42 -3.07
N PRO A 84 -38.07 0.66 -2.05
CA PRO A 84 -36.68 0.69 -1.62
C PRO A 84 -35.81 0.22 -2.79
N ASN A 85 -34.88 1.08 -3.20
CA ASN A 85 -33.98 0.79 -4.28
C ASN A 85 -33.15 -0.44 -3.88
N GLN A 86 -33.25 -1.53 -4.64
CA GLN A 86 -32.60 -2.80 -4.27
C GLN A 86 -31.08 -2.63 -4.09
N GLU A 87 -30.48 -1.68 -4.81
CA GLU A 87 -29.07 -1.30 -4.64
C GLU A 87 -28.74 -0.69 -3.28
N GLU A 88 -29.66 0.10 -2.72
CA GLU A 88 -29.44 0.77 -1.43
C GLU A 88 -29.57 -0.24 -0.28
N VAL A 89 -30.54 -1.16 -0.37
CA VAL A 89 -30.66 -2.29 0.54
C VAL A 89 -29.47 -3.25 0.42
N LEU A 90 -28.99 -3.52 -0.81
CA LEU A 90 -27.79 -4.34 -1.02
C LEU A 90 -26.52 -3.66 -0.49
N LYS A 91 -26.44 -2.33 -0.59
CA LYS A 91 -25.34 -1.54 -0.03
C LYS A 91 -25.38 -1.57 1.50
N GLU A 92 -26.54 -1.35 2.10
CA GLU A 92 -26.74 -1.47 3.54
C GLU A 92 -26.44 -2.89 4.06
N LEU A 93 -26.83 -3.94 3.31
CA LEU A 93 -26.48 -5.33 3.64
C LEU A 93 -24.98 -5.60 3.53
N ARG A 94 -24.28 -5.00 2.55
CA ARG A 94 -22.82 -5.08 2.43
C ARG A 94 -22.14 -4.32 3.56
N ASP A 95 -22.60 -3.13 3.89
CA ASP A 95 -22.06 -2.30 4.96
C ASP A 95 -22.31 -2.96 6.33
N MET A 96 -23.47 -3.60 6.50
CA MET A 96 -23.80 -4.40 7.69
C MET A 96 -22.98 -5.70 7.74
N LYS A 97 -22.74 -6.37 6.60
CA LYS A 97 -21.82 -7.52 6.52
C LYS A 97 -20.39 -7.10 6.90
N GLN A 98 -19.91 -5.97 6.39
CA GLN A 98 -18.59 -5.43 6.72
C GLN A 98 -18.51 -4.97 8.18
N TRP A 99 -19.58 -4.39 8.73
CA TRP A 99 -19.66 -4.02 10.15
C TRP A 99 -19.74 -5.25 11.06
N MET A 100 -20.46 -6.29 10.64
CA MET A 100 -20.48 -7.58 11.32
C MET A 100 -19.13 -8.28 11.22
N GLN A 101 -18.45 -8.26 10.07
CA GLN A 101 -17.10 -8.81 9.91
C GLN A 101 -16.08 -8.04 10.77
N LYS A 102 -16.17 -6.70 10.85
CA LYS A 102 -15.32 -5.87 11.71
C LYS A 102 -15.56 -6.09 13.20
N ASN A 103 -16.77 -6.48 13.61
CA ASN A 103 -17.12 -6.76 15.02
C ASN A 103 -17.19 -8.26 15.36
N ALA A 104 -17.02 -9.15 14.38
CA ALA A 104 -16.94 -10.61 14.53
C ALA A 104 -15.50 -11.10 14.63
N THR A 105 -14.61 -10.28 15.20
CA THR A 105 -13.33 -10.73 15.78
C THR A 105 -13.56 -11.46 17.11
N LYS A 106 -14.66 -12.22 17.22
CA LYS A 106 -14.85 -13.27 18.20
C LYS A 106 -14.22 -14.52 17.60
N ASP A 107 -12.98 -14.82 17.99
CA ASP A 107 -12.29 -16.10 17.79
C ASP A 107 -12.72 -16.88 16.54
N LEU A 108 -12.38 -16.37 15.35
CA LEU A 108 -12.46 -17.15 14.12
C LEU A 108 -11.46 -18.30 14.25
N THR A 109 -11.95 -19.41 14.79
CA THR A 109 -11.19 -20.63 15.04
C THR A 109 -11.70 -21.68 14.08
N PHE A 110 -10.84 -22.06 13.15
CA PHE A 110 -11.08 -23.19 12.28
C PHE A 110 -10.80 -24.49 13.05
N LYS A 111 -11.40 -25.60 12.61
CA LYS A 111 -11.01 -26.93 13.11
C LYS A 111 -9.63 -27.28 12.57
N LEU A 112 -8.90 -28.15 13.26
CA LEU A 112 -7.73 -28.78 12.67
C LEU A 112 -8.16 -29.66 11.48
N PRO A 113 -7.37 -29.74 10.39
CA PRO A 113 -6.06 -29.10 10.19
C PRO A 113 -6.12 -27.66 9.61
N TYR A 114 -7.30 -27.14 9.25
CA TYR A 114 -7.49 -25.82 8.63
C TYR A 114 -6.89 -24.66 9.45
N GLN A 115 -6.94 -24.74 10.79
CA GLN A 115 -6.35 -23.72 11.66
C GLN A 115 -4.83 -23.58 11.46
N LEU A 116 -4.10 -24.69 11.23
CA LEU A 116 -2.64 -24.64 11.02
C LEU A 116 -2.30 -23.85 9.75
N VAL A 117 -3.08 -24.07 8.69
CA VAL A 117 -2.91 -23.39 7.41
C VAL A 117 -3.32 -21.91 7.52
N TYR A 118 -4.38 -21.61 8.26
CA TYR A 118 -4.76 -20.23 8.57
C TYR A 118 -3.64 -19.49 9.32
N ASP A 119 -3.12 -20.09 10.40
CA ASP A 119 -2.05 -19.50 11.21
C ASP A 119 -0.78 -19.27 10.39
N HIS A 120 -0.46 -20.18 9.47
CA HIS A 120 0.62 -19.99 8.51
C HIS A 120 0.40 -18.78 7.59
N LEU A 121 -0.79 -18.62 7.01
CA LEU A 121 -1.12 -17.46 6.17
C LEU A 121 -0.98 -16.15 6.95
N ILE A 122 -1.44 -16.12 8.20
CA ILE A 122 -1.28 -14.96 9.08
C ILE A 122 0.20 -14.69 9.39
N LYS A 123 0.99 -15.74 9.65
CA LYS A 123 2.44 -15.64 9.86
C LYS A 123 3.17 -15.13 8.60
N GLN A 124 2.67 -15.46 7.42
CA GLN A 124 3.14 -14.94 6.14
C GLN A 124 2.71 -13.48 5.87
N GLU A 125 1.96 -12.85 6.77
CA GLU A 125 1.37 -11.51 6.62
C GLU A 125 0.35 -11.41 5.47
N VAL A 126 -0.36 -12.51 5.18
CA VAL A 126 -1.58 -12.45 4.36
C VAL A 126 -2.66 -11.70 5.14
N ASP A 127 -3.39 -10.82 4.46
CA ASP A 127 -4.49 -10.08 5.08
C ASP A 127 -5.51 -11.04 5.70
N GLN A 128 -6.03 -10.70 6.88
CA GLN A 128 -6.91 -11.59 7.65
C GLN A 128 -8.18 -11.97 6.89
N GLU A 129 -8.75 -11.05 6.11
CA GLU A 129 -9.94 -11.32 5.31
C GLU A 129 -9.61 -12.28 4.17
N ILE A 130 -8.50 -12.04 3.46
CA ILE A 130 -8.01 -12.93 2.40
C ILE A 130 -7.71 -14.33 2.94
N ALA A 131 -7.01 -14.42 4.07
CA ALA A 131 -6.67 -15.69 4.71
C ALA A 131 -7.92 -16.46 5.14
N TYR A 132 -8.89 -15.78 5.75
CA TYR A 132 -10.15 -16.41 6.15
C TYR A 132 -10.93 -16.94 4.94
N GLU A 133 -11.09 -16.12 3.89
CA GLU A 133 -11.81 -16.52 2.69
C GLU A 133 -11.14 -17.70 1.96
N LEU A 134 -9.80 -17.76 1.96
CA LEU A 134 -9.07 -18.89 1.40
C LEU A 134 -9.45 -20.16 2.15
N ILE A 135 -9.34 -20.18 3.48
CA ILE A 135 -9.62 -21.37 4.28
C ILE A 135 -11.10 -21.76 4.22
N GLU A 136 -12.03 -20.80 4.26
CA GLU A 136 -13.47 -21.05 4.13
C GLU A 136 -13.83 -21.69 2.77
N SER A 137 -13.20 -21.24 1.67
CA SER A 137 -13.34 -21.85 0.34
C SER A 137 -12.88 -23.32 0.32
N ILE A 138 -11.73 -23.60 0.94
CA ILE A 138 -11.16 -24.95 1.04
C ILE A 138 -12.08 -25.87 1.86
N GLN A 139 -12.51 -25.41 3.04
CA GLN A 139 -13.37 -26.19 3.95
C GLN A 139 -14.73 -26.51 3.31
N THR A 140 -15.31 -25.54 2.58
CA THR A 140 -16.57 -25.73 1.85
C THR A 140 -16.43 -26.78 0.75
N ARG A 141 -15.30 -26.82 0.04
CA ARG A 141 -15.06 -27.79 -1.04
C ARG A 141 -15.02 -29.24 -0.53
N PHE A 142 -14.56 -29.46 0.71
CA PHE A 142 -14.51 -30.77 1.34
C PHE A 142 -15.77 -31.10 2.16
N ASN A 143 -16.87 -30.35 2.04
CA ASN A 143 -18.12 -30.56 2.78
C ASN A 143 -17.97 -30.66 4.31
N ASN A 144 -16.90 -30.11 4.89
CA ASN A 144 -16.52 -30.28 6.31
C ASN A 144 -16.17 -31.71 6.75
N ASP A 145 -15.82 -32.59 5.81
CA ASP A 145 -15.32 -33.93 6.14
C ASP A 145 -13.94 -33.84 6.84
N GLU A 146 -13.54 -34.93 7.50
CA GLU A 146 -12.17 -35.06 8.01
C GLU A 146 -11.19 -35.16 6.84
N VAL A 147 -10.24 -34.24 6.80
CA VAL A 147 -9.26 -34.12 5.72
C VAL A 147 -7.86 -34.18 6.33
N GLU A 148 -6.98 -34.94 5.68
CA GLU A 148 -5.56 -34.97 6.02
C GLU A 148 -4.92 -33.60 5.79
N GLU A 149 -3.98 -33.21 6.65
CA GLU A 149 -3.33 -31.90 6.59
C GLU A 149 -2.70 -31.63 5.21
N SER A 150 -2.01 -32.61 4.61
CA SER A 150 -1.37 -32.49 3.29
C SER A 150 -2.36 -32.04 2.20
N LYS A 151 -3.58 -32.56 2.21
CA LYS A 151 -4.62 -32.18 1.23
C LYS A 151 -5.08 -30.74 1.41
N VAL A 152 -5.05 -30.21 2.62
CA VAL A 152 -5.39 -28.79 2.86
C VAL A 152 -4.30 -27.88 2.31
N TRP A 153 -3.03 -28.26 2.44
CA TRP A 153 -1.91 -27.53 1.82
C TRP A 153 -1.95 -27.56 0.30
N ASP A 154 -2.17 -28.73 -0.30
CA ASP A 154 -2.35 -28.87 -1.76
C ASP A 154 -3.49 -27.99 -2.27
N GLN A 155 -4.60 -27.98 -1.53
CA GLN A 155 -5.78 -27.21 -1.88
C GLN A 155 -5.58 -25.71 -1.64
N LEU A 156 -4.77 -25.30 -0.66
CA LEU A 156 -4.34 -23.91 -0.50
C LEU A 156 -3.53 -23.47 -1.73
N SER A 157 -2.55 -24.26 -2.15
CA SER A 157 -1.75 -23.98 -3.36
C SER A 157 -2.67 -23.79 -4.58
N PHE A 158 -3.65 -24.68 -4.76
CA PHE A 158 -4.66 -24.54 -5.80
C PHE A 158 -5.47 -23.24 -5.67
N GLU A 159 -6.00 -22.91 -4.50
CA GLU A 159 -6.82 -21.73 -4.29
C GLU A 159 -6.03 -20.43 -4.51
N VAL A 160 -4.78 -20.35 -4.04
CA VAL A 160 -3.90 -19.20 -4.29
C VAL A 160 -3.73 -19.01 -5.80
N LYS A 161 -3.33 -20.06 -6.53
CA LYS A 161 -3.17 -20.01 -7.99
C LYS A 161 -4.45 -19.57 -8.69
N HIS A 162 -5.57 -20.19 -8.34
CA HIS A 162 -6.87 -19.91 -8.94
C HIS A 162 -7.30 -18.45 -8.73
N ARG A 163 -7.14 -17.92 -7.51
CA ARG A 163 -7.54 -16.56 -7.20
C ARG A 163 -6.69 -15.51 -7.89
N ILE A 164 -5.39 -15.76 -8.10
CA ILE A 164 -4.50 -14.80 -8.77
C ILE A 164 -4.53 -14.88 -10.29
N ALA A 165 -4.89 -16.02 -10.89
CA ALA A 165 -4.80 -16.26 -12.34
C ALA A 165 -5.48 -15.20 -13.23
N ASN A 166 -6.58 -14.61 -12.75
CA ASN A 166 -7.34 -13.59 -13.50
C ASN A 166 -7.19 -12.18 -12.89
N LYS A 167 -6.16 -11.96 -12.07
CA LYS A 167 -5.92 -10.68 -11.38
C LYS A 167 -4.79 -9.88 -11.99
N GLY A 168 -4.12 -10.37 -13.03
CA GLY A 168 -3.07 -9.63 -13.71
C GLY A 168 -2.24 -10.53 -14.60
N THR A 169 -1.23 -9.95 -15.23
CA THR A 169 -0.25 -10.69 -16.03
C THR A 169 0.94 -11.08 -15.17
N PHE A 170 1.35 -12.33 -15.23
CA PHE A 170 2.50 -12.86 -14.49
C PHE A 170 3.57 -13.33 -15.48
N GLY A 171 4.83 -13.15 -15.13
CA GLY A 171 5.96 -13.39 -16.02
C GLY A 171 6.42 -12.14 -16.77
N GLY A 172 7.66 -12.20 -17.25
CA GLY A 172 8.42 -11.08 -17.78
C GLY A 172 8.45 -11.00 -19.30
N GLU A 173 8.01 -12.06 -19.99
CA GLU A 173 7.74 -12.01 -21.42
C GLU A 173 6.53 -11.13 -21.70
N ILE A 174 6.76 -9.82 -21.85
CA ILE A 174 6.16 -8.88 -22.82
C ILE A 174 6.75 -7.48 -22.51
N PHE A 175 7.96 -7.21 -23.01
CA PHE A 175 8.33 -5.82 -23.34
C PHE A 175 7.77 -5.49 -24.74
N ASP A 176 6.44 -5.37 -24.85
CA ASP A 176 5.75 -4.98 -26.09
C ASP A 176 5.93 -3.49 -26.45
N LYS A 177 6.51 -2.70 -25.55
CA LYS A 177 6.86 -1.29 -25.79
C LYS A 177 8.37 -1.13 -25.79
N GLN A 178 8.83 -0.18 -26.60
CA GLN A 178 10.23 0.20 -26.66
C GLN A 178 10.71 0.81 -25.34
N PHE A 179 9.92 1.70 -24.73
CA PHE A 179 10.32 2.41 -23.52
C PHE A 179 9.80 1.71 -22.26
N ILE A 180 10.73 1.34 -21.39
CA ILE A 180 10.47 0.62 -20.13
C ILE A 180 10.87 1.52 -18.97
N HIS A 181 9.88 2.01 -18.23
CA HIS A 181 10.07 2.88 -17.07
C HIS A 181 10.02 2.05 -15.79
N LEU A 182 11.04 2.20 -14.96
CA LEU A 182 10.99 1.70 -13.59
C LEU A 182 10.74 2.87 -12.65
N VAL A 183 9.62 2.82 -11.92
CA VAL A 183 9.20 3.83 -10.95
C VAL A 183 9.11 3.20 -9.56
N GLY A 184 9.18 4.02 -8.51
CA GLY A 184 9.09 3.52 -7.13
C GLY A 184 9.97 4.29 -6.13
N PRO A 185 9.86 3.99 -4.83
CA PRO A 185 10.56 4.70 -3.76
C PRO A 185 12.09 4.71 -3.87
N THR A 186 12.74 5.53 -3.06
CA THR A 186 14.20 5.48 -2.89
C THR A 186 14.66 4.13 -2.33
N GLY A 187 15.79 3.62 -2.82
CA GLY A 187 16.46 2.45 -2.24
C GLY A 187 15.86 1.09 -2.59
N VAL A 188 14.75 1.04 -3.33
CA VAL A 188 14.08 -0.23 -3.73
C VAL A 188 14.77 -0.98 -4.88
N GLY A 189 15.96 -0.55 -5.33
CA GLY A 189 16.72 -1.29 -6.33
C GLY A 189 16.41 -1.02 -7.81
N LYS A 190 15.78 0.12 -8.17
CA LYS A 190 15.44 0.48 -9.57
C LYS A 190 16.63 0.43 -10.53
N THR A 191 17.70 1.19 -10.26
CA THR A 191 18.90 1.26 -11.12
C THR A 191 19.54 -0.11 -11.33
N THR A 192 19.68 -0.91 -10.27
CA THR A 192 20.23 -2.27 -10.36
C THR A 192 19.31 -3.19 -11.16
N THR A 193 18.00 -3.08 -10.95
CA THR A 193 17.00 -3.87 -11.71
C THR A 193 17.04 -3.54 -13.20
N ILE A 194 17.20 -2.25 -13.56
CA ILE A 194 17.41 -1.83 -14.95
C ILE A 194 18.65 -2.50 -15.55
N ALA A 195 19.76 -2.51 -14.81
CA ALA A 195 20.99 -3.15 -15.27
C ALA A 195 20.81 -4.65 -15.52
N LYS A 196 20.11 -5.36 -14.62
CA LYS A 196 19.79 -6.79 -14.78
C LYS A 196 18.92 -7.06 -16.02
N LEU A 197 17.83 -6.29 -16.18
CA LEU A 197 16.94 -6.43 -17.34
C LEU A 197 17.65 -6.12 -18.66
N ALA A 198 18.48 -5.09 -18.69
CA ALA A 198 19.26 -4.74 -19.87
C ALA A 198 20.32 -5.78 -20.20
N ALA A 199 21.06 -6.26 -19.20
CA ALA A 199 22.04 -7.31 -19.39
C ALA A 199 21.38 -8.59 -19.92
N HIS A 200 20.22 -9.00 -19.37
CA HIS A 200 19.45 -10.12 -19.92
C HIS A 200 19.05 -9.89 -21.39
N CYS A 201 18.60 -8.68 -21.75
CA CYS A 201 18.23 -8.36 -23.13
C CYS A 201 19.43 -8.40 -24.11
N VAL A 202 20.58 -7.90 -23.68
CA VAL A 202 21.81 -7.87 -24.48
C VAL A 202 22.42 -9.27 -24.61
N LEU A 203 22.63 -9.96 -23.49
CA LEU A 203 23.36 -11.23 -23.44
C LEU A 203 22.51 -12.41 -23.95
N ASN A 204 21.24 -12.49 -23.54
CA ASN A 204 20.41 -13.67 -23.81
C ASN A 204 19.51 -13.50 -25.04
N LYS A 205 19.02 -12.27 -25.30
CA LYS A 205 18.07 -11.98 -26.39
C LYS A 205 18.68 -11.20 -27.57
N GLN A 206 19.97 -10.85 -27.51
CA GLN A 206 20.70 -10.08 -28.55
C GLN A 206 19.96 -8.81 -29.01
N LYS A 207 19.29 -8.12 -28.08
CA LYS A 207 18.53 -6.90 -28.37
C LYS A 207 19.43 -5.67 -28.27
N LYS A 208 19.20 -4.68 -29.14
CA LYS A 208 19.78 -3.34 -29.00
C LYS A 208 19.07 -2.60 -27.87
N VAL A 209 19.81 -2.31 -26.82
CA VAL A 209 19.31 -1.62 -25.62
C VAL A 209 19.94 -0.24 -25.50
N ALA A 210 19.21 0.72 -24.93
CA ALA A 210 19.73 2.01 -24.49
C ALA A 210 19.24 2.35 -23.09
N PHE A 211 19.95 3.25 -22.41
CA PHE A 211 19.56 3.78 -21.11
C PHE A 211 19.18 5.26 -21.20
N ILE A 212 18.18 5.64 -20.39
CA ILE A 212 17.92 7.03 -20.05
C ILE A 212 17.88 7.11 -18.52
N THR A 213 18.64 8.02 -17.92
CA THR A 213 18.47 8.32 -16.49
C THR A 213 17.86 9.69 -16.30
N THR A 214 16.84 9.73 -15.45
CA THR A 214 16.22 10.95 -14.94
C THR A 214 16.48 11.12 -13.44
N ASP A 215 17.24 10.21 -12.80
CA ASP A 215 17.75 10.37 -11.43
C ASP A 215 18.95 11.33 -11.40
N THR A 216 18.67 12.60 -11.66
CA THR A 216 19.66 13.68 -11.68
C THR A 216 19.94 14.28 -10.30
N TYR A 217 19.20 13.83 -9.28
CA TYR A 217 19.38 14.30 -7.90
C TYR A 217 20.51 13.54 -7.19
N ARG A 218 20.67 12.24 -7.49
CA ARG A 218 21.72 11.40 -6.90
C ARG A 218 22.89 11.26 -7.87
N ILE A 219 23.95 12.03 -7.66
CA ILE A 219 25.19 11.96 -8.47
C ILE A 219 25.68 10.50 -8.61
N ALA A 220 25.67 9.73 -7.51
CA ALA A 220 26.09 8.33 -7.52
C ALA A 220 25.21 7.42 -8.39
N ALA A 221 23.92 7.74 -8.59
CA ALA A 221 23.03 6.93 -9.43
C ALA A 221 23.40 7.05 -10.92
N ILE A 222 23.75 8.27 -11.37
CA ILE A 222 24.24 8.50 -12.73
C ILE A 222 25.54 7.70 -12.96
N GLU A 223 26.51 7.83 -12.06
CA GLU A 223 27.80 7.13 -12.22
C GLU A 223 27.67 5.61 -12.13
N GLN A 224 26.75 5.12 -11.30
CA GLN A 224 26.41 3.70 -11.24
C GLN A 224 25.84 3.20 -12.58
N LEU A 225 24.85 3.89 -13.16
CA LEU A 225 24.26 3.47 -14.43
C LEU A 225 25.24 3.63 -15.61
N LYS A 226 26.10 4.65 -15.60
CA LYS A 226 27.22 4.79 -16.56
C LYS A 226 28.20 3.62 -16.48
N THR A 227 28.47 3.11 -15.28
CA THR A 227 29.34 1.94 -15.09
C THR A 227 28.73 0.72 -15.79
N TYR A 228 27.43 0.46 -15.58
CA TYR A 228 26.74 -0.63 -16.29
C TYR A 228 26.67 -0.40 -17.81
N SER A 229 26.41 0.83 -18.25
CA SER A 229 26.46 1.24 -19.66
C SER A 229 27.79 0.87 -20.32
N LYS A 230 28.92 1.16 -19.66
CA LYS A 230 30.26 0.82 -20.16
C LYS A 230 30.51 -0.69 -20.17
N ILE A 231 30.07 -1.41 -19.14
CA ILE A 231 30.25 -2.87 -19.04
C ILE A 231 29.46 -3.59 -20.13
N LEU A 232 28.23 -3.15 -20.39
CA LEU A 232 27.31 -3.78 -21.36
C LEU A 232 27.44 -3.23 -22.79
N ASP A 233 28.30 -2.23 -23.01
CA ASP A 233 28.41 -1.47 -24.26
C ASP A 233 27.06 -0.91 -24.76
N VAL A 234 26.30 -0.33 -23.83
CA VAL A 234 24.96 0.23 -24.05
C VAL A 234 25.01 1.75 -23.95
N PRO A 235 24.50 2.52 -24.92
CA PRO A 235 24.49 3.98 -24.82
C PRO A 235 23.55 4.48 -23.72
N ILE A 236 23.89 5.62 -23.12
CA ILE A 236 23.13 6.26 -22.04
C ILE A 236 22.93 7.75 -22.33
N GLU A 237 21.73 8.24 -22.05
CA GLU A 237 21.41 9.69 -22.00
C GLU A 237 20.98 10.12 -20.59
N ILE A 238 21.30 11.37 -20.24
CA ILE A 238 20.89 11.99 -18.98
C ILE A 238 19.82 13.03 -19.32
N ALA A 239 18.63 12.89 -18.74
CA ALA A 239 17.53 13.82 -18.96
C ALA A 239 17.20 14.59 -17.67
N TYR A 240 17.43 15.91 -17.68
CA TYR A 240 17.14 16.78 -16.53
C TYR A 240 15.70 17.31 -16.55
N ASN A 241 15.05 17.28 -17.72
CA ASN A 241 13.71 17.80 -17.96
C ASN A 241 13.04 17.03 -19.11
N LEU A 242 11.78 17.37 -19.40
CA LEU A 242 11.00 16.73 -20.46
C LEU A 242 11.59 16.90 -21.86
N GLU A 243 12.24 18.02 -22.15
CA GLU A 243 12.84 18.26 -23.47
C GLU A 243 14.04 17.37 -23.71
N ASP A 244 14.90 17.21 -22.71
CA ASP A 244 16.03 16.28 -22.76
C ASP A 244 15.54 14.84 -22.93
N TYR A 245 14.49 14.47 -22.20
CA TYR A 245 13.85 13.16 -22.31
C TYR A 245 13.32 12.92 -23.74
N LYS A 246 12.61 13.90 -24.33
CA LYS A 246 12.11 13.81 -25.72
C LYS A 246 13.25 13.68 -26.74
N LYS A 247 14.35 14.43 -26.57
CA LYS A 247 15.55 14.32 -27.42
C LYS A 247 16.17 12.93 -27.31
N ALA A 248 16.27 12.38 -26.10
CA ALA A 248 16.77 11.02 -25.87
C ALA A 248 15.85 9.95 -26.49
N LYS A 249 14.52 10.09 -26.39
CA LYS A 249 13.57 9.20 -27.08
C LYS A 249 13.80 9.18 -28.59
N GLU A 250 13.93 10.35 -29.21
CA GLU A 250 14.18 10.45 -30.66
C GLU A 250 15.54 9.85 -31.05
N LYS A 251 16.58 10.09 -30.26
CA LYS A 251 17.91 9.51 -30.46
C LYS A 251 17.88 7.97 -30.44
N PHE A 252 17.07 7.39 -29.57
CA PHE A 252 16.98 5.95 -29.37
C PHE A 252 15.83 5.26 -30.11
N LYS A 253 15.15 5.94 -31.03
CA LYS A 253 14.00 5.37 -31.76
C LYS A 253 14.27 4.06 -32.50
N ASN A 254 15.53 3.79 -32.88
CA ASN A 254 15.94 2.58 -33.60
C ASN A 254 16.42 1.44 -32.67
N TYR A 255 16.32 1.61 -31.35
CA TYR A 255 16.67 0.57 -30.37
C TYR A 255 15.48 -0.34 -30.10
N ASN A 256 15.72 -1.59 -29.71
CA ASN A 256 14.63 -2.50 -29.37
C ASN A 256 13.97 -2.11 -28.05
N HIS A 257 14.80 -1.81 -27.04
CA HIS A 257 14.35 -1.44 -25.71
C HIS A 257 15.17 -0.27 -25.17
N VAL A 258 14.51 0.64 -24.47
CA VAL A 258 15.10 1.79 -23.79
C VAL A 258 14.65 1.74 -22.34
N PHE A 259 15.57 1.45 -21.42
CA PHE A 259 15.26 1.41 -20.00
C PHE A 259 15.46 2.79 -19.37
N VAL A 260 14.44 3.26 -18.69
CA VAL A 260 14.38 4.60 -18.10
C VAL A 260 14.46 4.50 -16.58
N ASP A 261 15.58 4.94 -16.02
CA ASP A 261 15.78 5.05 -14.58
C ASP A 261 15.16 6.35 -14.07
N THR A 262 14.26 6.23 -13.11
CA THR A 262 13.57 7.39 -12.53
C THR A 262 14.09 7.68 -11.14
N ALA A 263 14.16 8.97 -10.81
CA ALA A 263 14.57 9.38 -9.47
C ALA A 263 13.68 8.73 -8.41
N GLY A 264 14.27 8.02 -7.45
CA GLY A 264 13.53 7.65 -6.24
C GLY A 264 13.32 8.90 -5.39
N ARG A 265 12.09 9.15 -4.93
CA ARG A 265 11.82 10.15 -3.89
C ARG A 265 10.93 9.60 -2.79
N ASN A 266 10.72 10.42 -1.76
CA ASN A 266 9.78 10.13 -0.71
C ASN A 266 8.36 10.08 -1.29
N PHE A 267 7.81 8.87 -1.36
CA PHE A 267 6.49 8.60 -1.93
C PHE A 267 5.35 9.19 -1.08
N ARG A 268 5.61 9.65 0.14
CA ARG A 268 4.62 10.37 0.97
C ARG A 268 4.36 11.80 0.49
N ASP A 269 5.15 12.30 -0.48
CA ASP A 269 4.94 13.62 -1.06
C ASP A 269 4.21 13.50 -2.40
N GLU A 270 2.92 13.85 -2.43
CA GLU A 270 2.11 13.88 -3.66
C GLU A 270 2.71 14.73 -4.78
N LYS A 271 3.58 15.71 -4.43
CA LYS A 271 4.28 16.51 -5.44
C LYS A 271 5.20 15.66 -6.30
N TYR A 272 5.74 14.56 -5.76
CA TYR A 272 6.66 13.70 -6.49
C TYR A 272 6.02 13.08 -7.72
N ILE A 273 4.80 12.56 -7.60
CA ILE A 273 4.12 11.91 -8.72
C ILE A 273 3.76 12.93 -9.79
N LYS A 274 3.35 14.13 -9.37
CA LYS A 274 3.16 15.28 -10.26
C LYS A 274 4.46 15.72 -10.93
N GLU A 275 5.60 15.63 -10.23
CA GLU A 275 6.92 15.96 -10.78
C GLU A 275 7.46 14.89 -11.72
N LEU A 276 7.18 13.61 -11.46
CA LEU A 276 7.56 12.51 -12.35
C LEU A 276 6.93 12.69 -13.73
N GLY A 277 5.62 12.99 -13.78
CA GLY A 277 4.91 13.29 -15.04
C GLY A 277 5.39 14.57 -15.75
N LYS A 278 6.16 15.44 -15.09
CA LYS A 278 6.80 16.61 -15.74
C LYS A 278 8.12 16.28 -16.41
N ILE A 279 8.75 15.16 -16.09
CA ILE A 279 10.07 14.78 -16.63
C ILE A 279 9.92 13.67 -17.66
N VAL A 280 9.05 12.69 -17.38
CA VAL A 280 8.80 11.54 -18.24
C VAL A 280 7.37 11.50 -18.73
N ASP A 281 7.20 11.10 -19.98
CA ASP A 281 5.89 10.84 -20.56
C ASP A 281 5.43 9.44 -20.17
N LEU A 282 4.50 9.37 -19.21
CA LEU A 282 3.92 8.12 -18.69
C LEU A 282 2.65 7.69 -19.44
N ASN A 283 2.37 8.27 -20.60
CA ASN A 283 1.21 7.94 -21.43
C ASN A 283 1.34 6.54 -22.11
N HIS A 284 0.28 6.11 -22.81
CA HIS A 284 0.05 4.74 -23.32
C HIS A 284 1.10 4.12 -24.27
N GLU A 285 2.18 4.82 -24.61
CA GLU A 285 3.25 4.32 -25.48
C GLU A 285 4.47 3.76 -24.72
N VAL A 286 4.34 3.57 -23.40
CA VAL A 286 5.42 3.09 -22.55
C VAL A 286 4.95 1.97 -21.63
N ASN A 287 5.86 1.07 -21.25
CA ASN A 287 5.62 0.12 -20.17
C ASN A 287 6.15 0.69 -18.87
N THR A 288 5.29 0.92 -17.89
CA THR A 288 5.69 1.39 -16.56
C THR A 288 5.59 0.26 -15.55
N TYR A 289 6.70 -0.06 -14.90
CA TYR A 289 6.77 -1.05 -13.83
C TYR A 289 6.99 -0.35 -12.49
N LEU A 290 6.18 -0.70 -11.50
CA LEU A 290 6.37 -0.23 -10.12
C LEU A 290 7.29 -1.21 -9.39
N VAL A 291 8.44 -0.71 -8.96
CA VAL A 291 9.44 -1.47 -8.22
C VAL A 291 9.20 -1.32 -6.72
N LEU A 292 8.98 -2.43 -6.03
CA LEU A 292 8.74 -2.48 -4.59
C LEU A 292 9.77 -3.39 -3.91
N SER A 293 10.08 -3.11 -2.64
CA SER A 293 10.99 -3.92 -1.83
C SER A 293 10.20 -4.85 -0.93
N LEU A 294 10.49 -6.16 -0.97
CA LEU A 294 9.84 -7.16 -0.12
C LEU A 294 10.17 -7.02 1.37
N THR A 295 11.22 -6.28 1.73
CA THR A 295 11.56 -5.94 3.12
C THR A 295 10.71 -4.80 3.70
N THR A 296 9.82 -4.22 2.89
CA THR A 296 8.94 -3.14 3.30
C THR A 296 7.73 -3.73 4.01
N ARG A 297 7.31 -3.15 5.14
CA ARG A 297 6.16 -3.64 5.90
C ARG A 297 4.91 -3.69 5.02
N ALA A 298 4.07 -4.71 5.19
CA ALA A 298 2.88 -4.93 4.35
C ALA A 298 2.00 -3.67 4.17
N LYS A 299 1.75 -2.94 5.26
CA LYS A 299 0.96 -1.70 5.23
C LYS A 299 1.64 -0.58 4.44
N ASP A 300 2.96 -0.45 4.57
CA ASP A 300 3.71 0.57 3.84
C ASP A 300 3.78 0.22 2.34
N LEU A 301 3.88 -1.06 1.97
CA LEU A 301 3.77 -1.51 0.56
C LEU A 301 2.45 -1.08 -0.07
N GLU A 302 1.36 -1.25 0.67
CA GLU A 302 0.03 -0.82 0.24
C GLU A 302 -0.04 0.71 0.07
N GLU A 303 0.41 1.48 1.08
CA GLU A 303 0.47 2.94 1.00
C GLU A 303 1.30 3.40 -0.21
N ILE A 304 2.45 2.77 -0.47
CA ILE A 304 3.29 3.08 -1.63
C ILE A 304 2.52 2.83 -2.91
N TYR A 305 1.91 1.64 -3.08
CA TYR A 305 1.17 1.31 -4.30
C TYR A 305 0.11 2.34 -4.62
N GLN A 306 -0.72 2.70 -3.62
CA GLN A 306 -1.83 3.65 -3.77
C GLN A 306 -1.37 5.04 -4.26
N GLN A 307 -0.16 5.47 -3.90
CA GLN A 307 0.37 6.74 -4.41
C GLN A 307 0.50 6.68 -5.94
N PHE A 308 0.96 5.56 -6.48
CA PHE A 308 1.15 5.36 -7.92
C PHE A 308 -0.15 5.02 -8.67
N ASP A 309 -1.33 4.99 -8.03
CA ASP A 309 -2.61 4.64 -8.68
C ASP A 309 -2.97 5.52 -9.89
N ASN A 310 -2.47 6.76 -9.93
CA ASN A 310 -2.70 7.69 -11.05
C ASN A 310 -1.78 7.43 -12.26
N ILE A 311 -0.85 6.49 -12.16
CA ILE A 311 0.06 6.10 -13.24
C ILE A 311 -0.40 4.74 -13.77
N PRO A 312 -0.48 4.54 -15.09
CA PRO A 312 -0.82 3.24 -15.66
C PRO A 312 0.33 2.25 -15.45
N ILE A 313 0.36 1.59 -14.28
CA ILE A 313 1.31 0.55 -13.95
C ILE A 313 0.93 -0.73 -14.69
N LYS A 314 1.87 -1.27 -15.47
CA LYS A 314 1.69 -2.52 -16.21
C LYS A 314 1.74 -3.73 -15.29
N GLN A 315 2.82 -3.88 -14.55
CA GLN A 315 3.09 -4.96 -13.60
C GLN A 315 4.04 -4.47 -12.51
N LEU A 316 4.12 -5.21 -11.40
CA LEU A 316 5.09 -4.99 -10.35
C LEU A 316 6.43 -5.66 -10.67
N ILE A 317 7.51 -5.11 -10.10
CA ILE A 317 8.79 -5.81 -9.93
C ILE A 317 9.10 -5.79 -8.44
N LEU A 318 9.33 -6.97 -7.86
CA LEU A 318 9.58 -7.11 -6.43
C LEU A 318 11.06 -7.39 -6.20
N THR A 319 11.65 -6.73 -5.22
CA THR A 319 13.10 -6.82 -4.99
C THR A 319 13.41 -7.31 -3.59
N LYS A 320 14.67 -7.73 -3.38
CA LYS A 320 15.19 -8.17 -2.08
C LYS A 320 14.45 -9.41 -1.54
N LYS A 321 14.13 -10.35 -2.42
CA LYS A 321 13.53 -11.64 -2.06
C LYS A 321 14.42 -12.44 -1.09
N ASP A 322 15.72 -12.27 -1.20
CA ASP A 322 16.79 -12.84 -0.36
C ASP A 322 16.89 -12.21 1.04
N GLU A 323 16.22 -11.09 1.28
CA GLU A 323 16.24 -10.37 2.56
C GLU A 323 14.91 -10.52 3.35
N THR A 324 13.99 -11.38 2.90
CA THR A 324 12.70 -11.63 3.58
C THR A 324 12.36 -13.12 3.67
N THR A 325 11.52 -13.47 4.64
CA THR A 325 10.90 -14.81 4.77
C THR A 325 9.37 -14.76 4.71
N THR A 326 8.79 -13.58 4.49
CA THR A 326 7.34 -13.37 4.41
C THR A 326 6.95 -12.88 3.02
N TYR A 327 5.96 -13.55 2.43
CA TYR A 327 5.52 -13.28 1.06
C TYR A 327 4.03 -12.96 0.94
N GLY A 328 3.25 -13.06 2.02
CA GLY A 328 1.82 -12.70 2.05
C GLY A 328 1.49 -11.30 1.51
N PRO A 329 2.31 -10.25 1.72
CA PRO A 329 2.07 -8.93 1.13
C PRO A 329 1.99 -8.94 -0.40
N VAL A 330 2.68 -9.88 -1.06
CA VAL A 330 2.61 -10.08 -2.51
C VAL A 330 1.21 -10.50 -2.93
N LEU A 331 0.64 -11.50 -2.23
CA LEU A 331 -0.72 -11.98 -2.48
C LEU A 331 -1.75 -10.88 -2.23
N ASN A 332 -1.58 -10.12 -1.14
CA ASN A 332 -2.46 -9.00 -0.78
C ASN A 332 -2.54 -7.98 -1.92
N LEU A 333 -1.39 -7.55 -2.46
CA LEU A 333 -1.33 -6.59 -3.56
C LEU A 333 -2.02 -7.13 -4.82
N CYS A 334 -1.70 -8.36 -5.23
CA CYS A 334 -2.27 -8.97 -6.44
C CYS A 334 -3.80 -9.07 -6.36
N LEU A 335 -4.35 -9.54 -5.24
CA LEU A 335 -5.79 -9.73 -5.10
C LEU A 335 -6.55 -8.41 -4.95
N LYS A 336 -6.02 -7.48 -4.15
CA LYS A 336 -6.67 -6.20 -3.85
C LYS A 336 -6.67 -5.25 -5.03
N TYR A 337 -5.54 -5.11 -5.72
CA TYR A 337 -5.36 -4.13 -6.78
C TYR A 337 -5.50 -4.70 -8.19
N LYS A 338 -5.68 -6.02 -8.32
CA LYS A 338 -5.74 -6.69 -9.62
C LYS A 338 -4.53 -6.31 -10.47
N ILE A 339 -3.35 -6.49 -9.88
CA ILE A 339 -2.06 -6.23 -10.53
C ILE A 339 -1.22 -7.50 -10.55
N GLY A 340 -0.53 -7.73 -11.66
CA GLY A 340 0.37 -8.86 -11.83
C GLY A 340 1.83 -8.49 -11.55
N ILE A 341 2.71 -9.48 -11.56
CA ILE A 341 4.14 -9.31 -11.24
C ILE A 341 4.96 -9.87 -12.38
N ALA A 342 5.91 -9.07 -12.87
CA ALA A 342 6.76 -9.47 -13.98
C ALA A 342 8.00 -10.21 -13.49
N TYR A 343 8.71 -9.63 -12.51
CA TYR A 343 10.00 -10.12 -12.06
C TYR A 343 10.13 -10.05 -10.53
N MET A 344 10.96 -10.94 -9.99
CA MET A 344 11.52 -10.85 -8.64
C MET A 344 13.05 -10.78 -8.69
N THR A 345 13.67 -10.00 -7.82
CA THR A 345 15.13 -10.01 -7.61
C THR A 345 15.48 -10.62 -6.26
N ASN A 346 16.56 -11.40 -6.23
CA ASN A 346 16.97 -12.26 -5.11
C ASN A 346 18.46 -12.11 -4.78
N GLY A 347 19.03 -10.94 -5.02
CA GLY A 347 20.42 -10.62 -4.70
C GLY A 347 20.93 -9.40 -5.46
N GLN A 348 22.25 -9.21 -5.46
CA GLN A 348 22.90 -8.01 -6.00
C GLN A 348 23.61 -8.25 -7.33
N ASP A 349 23.83 -9.49 -7.72
CA ASP A 349 24.63 -9.84 -8.89
C ASP A 349 23.88 -9.50 -10.19
N VAL A 350 24.62 -8.93 -11.14
CA VAL A 350 24.13 -8.56 -12.47
C VAL A 350 24.89 -9.42 -13.48
N PRO A 351 24.22 -10.22 -14.32
CA PRO A 351 22.77 -10.23 -14.60
C PRO A 351 21.92 -11.18 -13.74
N ASP A 352 22.53 -12.07 -12.96
CA ASP A 352 21.92 -13.36 -12.60
C ASP A 352 20.79 -13.28 -11.55
N ASP A 353 20.83 -12.32 -10.63
CA ASP A 353 19.89 -12.25 -9.50
C ASP A 353 18.53 -11.62 -9.86
N ILE A 354 17.91 -12.08 -10.94
CA ILE A 354 16.55 -11.72 -11.36
C ILE A 354 15.86 -12.92 -12.01
N GLU A 355 14.60 -13.14 -11.66
CA GLU A 355 13.77 -14.19 -12.23
C GLU A 355 12.42 -13.64 -12.70
N GLU A 356 11.91 -14.20 -13.78
CA GLU A 356 10.50 -14.06 -14.11
C GLU A 356 9.66 -14.84 -13.08
N ILE A 357 8.54 -14.26 -12.66
CA ILE A 357 7.70 -14.87 -11.63
C ILE A 357 6.36 -15.33 -12.19
N SER A 358 6.15 -16.65 -12.15
CA SER A 358 4.90 -17.31 -12.50
C SER A 358 3.93 -17.37 -11.32
N ILE A 359 2.67 -17.68 -11.63
CA ILE A 359 1.63 -17.95 -10.65
C ILE A 359 2.02 -19.13 -9.74
N GLU A 360 2.66 -20.14 -10.32
CA GLU A 360 3.17 -21.32 -9.63
C GLU A 360 4.25 -20.94 -8.60
N GLN A 361 5.21 -20.10 -9.00
CA GLN A 361 6.27 -19.64 -8.09
C GLN A 361 5.68 -18.77 -6.96
N ILE A 362 4.70 -17.91 -7.24
CA ILE A 362 4.04 -17.10 -6.19
C ILE A 362 3.34 -18.03 -5.20
N ALA A 363 2.55 -18.99 -5.68
CA ALA A 363 1.87 -19.93 -4.80
C ALA A 363 2.85 -20.71 -3.92
N LYS A 364 3.97 -21.17 -4.51
CA LYS A 364 5.05 -21.83 -3.77
C LYS A 364 5.63 -20.95 -2.66
N LEU A 365 5.84 -19.66 -2.92
CA LEU A 365 6.35 -18.72 -1.90
C LEU A 365 5.35 -18.49 -0.76
N ILE A 366 4.05 -18.47 -1.04
CA ILE A 366 3.01 -18.29 -0.02
C ILE A 366 2.82 -19.57 0.81
N VAL A 367 2.80 -20.73 0.15
CA VAL A 367 2.54 -22.02 0.79
C VAL A 367 3.76 -22.54 1.56
N GLY A 368 4.97 -22.40 0.99
CA GLY A 368 6.22 -22.77 1.63
C GLY A 368 6.77 -24.16 1.28
N ASP A 369 6.66 -24.58 0.01
CA ASP A 369 7.17 -25.88 -0.48
C ASP A 369 8.70 -25.95 -0.65
#